data_AF-A0A9E3R009-F1
#
_entry.id   AF-A0A9E3R009-F1
#
_cell.length_a   1.000
_cell.length_b   1.000
_cell.length_c   1.000
_cell.angle_alpha   90.00
_cell.angle_beta   90.00
_cell.angle_gamma   90.00
#
_symmetry.space_group_name_H-M   'P 1'
#
loop_
_entity.id
_entity.type
_entity.pdbx_description
1 polymer ?
#
loop_
_entity_poly.entity_id
_entity_poly.type
_entity_poly.pdbx_seq_one_letter_code
_entity_poly.pdbx_strand_id
1 'polypeptide(L)'
;MNLRRVTCVLALVPVVALAQGGPPPPSSGLDLPRAANLVGMSEAEANAALDKLFADARSPKRDCAALINSRTRLVFTRSKVTKDYVKKNVDGYLWLARCAEKQKYYALMADLSDDLLWADKSLHPELMARALLGLNSPKGALKTLEQAEKLSAKDPDIALTFAKVQCRTRDWAACLKSADKTVKLVTKPGSPEGKETLNRAHKYRARALFHAGKLDEATKAAALSEKLGGDAADLAELRKAMVPAKTYKAVVEVDALAIAPLGIYHLIGKREDSKGLARFYVDDIGEDRQFRVEAGIEGITSTQTKLETMLKGQSVVLDLTPQLLPSFDPTALHSARTVQLNLKVTALSPKGEQVVYQDSKPIELLPRDFYPRASFIDEEKSQAQGENGYLAAWVTPSHKSVEAFLSEAKKRAPRNTFSGEQAATIPQVKAIFDTLQAKGVSYVMDPEVNMATGYGQRARLPADVLATTNAQCLEGAILYATLLEAIGLQSAIVLVPGHAFVAWRTSPKDVLPAPKPRDAGVVLVADAGDADAGAAVDAGAPTSEDGGKPEEELWRTRPGDYQFLETTLTHDAYFNYAANEGLLEFEKYAKARKVTFLSIPELRRQGYTPQPYQ
;
A
#
# COMPACT_ATOMS: atom_id res chain seq x y z
N MET A 1 23.80 -12.33 -3.46
CA MET A 1 22.31 -12.46 -3.49
C MET A 1 21.92 -13.04 -4.83
N ASN A 2 20.94 -13.94 -4.86
CA ASN A 2 20.40 -14.49 -6.12
C ASN A 2 19.53 -13.40 -6.78
N LEU A 3 20.00 -12.77 -7.87
CA LEU A 3 19.29 -11.65 -8.53
C LEU A 3 17.83 -12.00 -8.86
N ARG A 4 17.53 -13.27 -9.20
CA ARG A 4 16.20 -13.72 -9.58
C ARG A 4 15.13 -13.55 -8.48
N ARG A 5 15.49 -13.85 -7.22
CA ARG A 5 14.60 -13.73 -6.05
C ARG A 5 14.44 -12.29 -5.59
N VAL A 6 15.38 -11.42 -5.96
CA VAL A 6 15.29 -9.97 -5.72
C VAL A 6 14.30 -9.34 -6.70
N THR A 7 14.27 -9.79 -7.96
CA THR A 7 13.41 -9.24 -9.02
C THR A 7 11.93 -9.60 -8.88
N CYS A 8 11.56 -10.80 -8.39
CA CYS A 8 10.16 -11.22 -8.34
C CYS A 8 9.33 -10.41 -7.31
N VAL A 9 9.95 -10.03 -6.19
CA VAL A 9 9.36 -9.10 -5.21
C VAL A 9 9.35 -7.67 -5.75
N LEU A 10 10.44 -7.23 -6.40
CA LEU A 10 10.59 -5.91 -7.03
C LEU A 10 9.53 -5.60 -8.11
N ALA A 11 9.00 -6.63 -8.76
CA ALA A 11 8.01 -6.50 -9.82
C ALA A 11 6.55 -6.62 -9.35
N LEU A 12 6.30 -7.14 -8.14
CA LEU A 12 4.96 -7.34 -7.58
C LEU A 12 4.69 -6.52 -6.31
N VAL A 13 5.71 -5.88 -5.74
CA VAL A 13 5.66 -4.90 -4.66
C VAL A 13 6.67 -3.82 -5.03
N PRO A 14 6.31 -2.51 -5.03
CA PRO A 14 7.30 -1.47 -5.26
C PRO A 14 8.37 -1.57 -4.16
N VAL A 15 9.62 -1.85 -4.57
CA VAL A 15 10.71 -2.15 -3.64
C VAL A 15 11.44 -0.89 -3.22
N VAL A 16 11.54 -0.71 -1.91
CA VAL A 16 12.58 0.09 -1.27
C VAL A 16 13.22 -0.77 -0.17
N ALA A 17 14.53 -1.01 -0.32
CA ALA A 17 15.32 -1.85 0.56
C ALA A 17 15.93 -1.07 1.74
N LEU A 18 15.62 -1.55 2.94
CA LEU A 18 16.42 -1.68 4.17
C LEU A 18 17.49 -0.60 4.48
N ALA A 19 17.17 0.27 5.44
CA ALA A 19 18.07 0.71 6.51
C ALA A 19 17.25 1.06 7.77
N GLN A 20 17.43 0.24 8.81
CA GLN A 20 17.16 0.40 10.25
C GLN A 20 15.82 1.01 10.74
N GLY A 21 14.99 0.19 11.41
CA GLY A 21 14.25 0.68 12.60
C GLY A 21 12.73 0.46 12.76
N GLY A 22 11.98 -0.20 11.86
CA GLY A 22 10.52 -0.46 12.07
C GLY A 22 9.91 -1.44 11.06
N PRO A 23 8.78 -2.12 11.36
CA PRO A 23 8.40 -3.37 10.69
C PRO A 23 7.73 -3.20 9.32
N PRO A 24 7.94 -4.16 8.37
CA PRO A 24 7.48 -4.13 6.98
C PRO A 24 5.95 -4.23 6.74
N PRO A 25 5.50 -4.09 5.48
CA PRO A 25 4.26 -4.72 5.02
C PRO A 25 4.36 -5.39 3.64
N PRO A 26 3.31 -6.04 3.11
CA PRO A 26 2.18 -6.70 3.73
C PRO A 26 2.53 -8.17 3.93
N SER A 27 2.85 -8.48 5.18
CA SER A 27 3.19 -9.80 5.64
C SER A 27 3.59 -9.67 7.11
N SER A 28 2.61 -9.72 8.02
CA SER A 28 2.72 -9.47 9.49
C SER A 28 3.54 -8.26 9.98
N GLY A 29 4.19 -7.51 9.10
CA GLY A 29 5.38 -6.74 9.39
C GLY A 29 6.56 -7.49 10.02
N LEU A 30 6.65 -8.80 9.85
CA LEU A 30 7.76 -9.58 10.43
C LEU A 30 8.57 -10.34 9.37
N ASP A 31 8.29 -10.08 8.11
CA ASP A 31 8.91 -10.76 6.96
C ASP A 31 10.41 -10.50 6.80
N LEU A 32 10.90 -9.35 7.25
CA LEU A 32 12.30 -8.95 7.10
C LEU A 32 12.98 -8.88 8.48
N PRO A 33 14.24 -9.35 8.60
CA PRO A 33 14.99 -9.24 9.85
C PRO A 33 15.10 -7.78 10.30
N ARG A 34 14.96 -7.54 11.61
CA ARG A 34 15.43 -6.27 12.20
C ARG A 34 16.90 -6.08 11.86
N ALA A 35 17.35 -4.84 11.65
CA ALA A 35 18.71 -4.54 11.20
C ALA A 35 19.81 -5.15 12.09
N ALA A 36 19.56 -5.26 13.40
CA ALA A 36 20.46 -5.91 14.36
C ALA A 36 20.68 -7.43 14.12
N ASN A 37 19.81 -8.08 13.34
CA ASN A 37 19.91 -9.50 12.99
C ASN A 37 20.54 -9.74 11.61
N LEU A 38 21.00 -8.70 10.91
CA LEU A 38 21.73 -8.81 9.64
C LEU A 38 23.20 -9.19 9.87
N VAL A 39 23.45 -10.26 10.63
CA VAL A 39 24.77 -10.90 10.64
C VAL A 39 24.89 -11.70 9.34
N GLY A 40 26.00 -11.55 8.63
CA GLY A 40 26.22 -12.14 7.31
C GLY A 40 26.16 -13.67 7.34
N MET A 41 25.02 -14.24 6.93
CA MET A 41 24.91 -15.67 6.64
C MET A 41 25.57 -15.95 5.28
N SER A 42 26.55 -16.86 5.27
CA SER A 42 27.15 -17.36 4.04
C SER A 42 26.13 -18.17 3.23
N GLU A 43 26.41 -18.35 1.93
CA GLU A 43 25.54 -19.13 1.05
C GLU A 43 25.41 -20.60 1.49
N ALA A 44 26.50 -21.19 1.98
CA ALA A 44 26.51 -22.57 2.49
C ALA A 44 25.64 -22.72 3.74
N GLU A 45 25.74 -21.77 4.69
CA GLU A 45 24.89 -21.74 5.88
C GLU A 45 23.41 -21.53 5.52
N ALA A 46 23.12 -20.69 4.52
CA ALA A 46 21.77 -20.46 4.05
C ALA A 46 21.17 -21.70 3.35
N ASN A 47 21.97 -22.44 2.58
CA ASN A 47 21.51 -23.67 1.94
C ASN A 47 21.22 -24.76 3.00
N ALA A 48 22.14 -24.96 3.96
CA ALA A 48 21.94 -25.93 5.05
C ALA A 48 20.74 -25.58 5.95
N ALA A 49 20.55 -24.28 6.24
CA ALA A 49 19.40 -23.81 6.98
C ALA A 49 18.08 -24.02 6.22
N LEU A 50 18.08 -23.89 4.89
CA LEU A 50 16.92 -24.16 4.06
C LEU A 50 16.54 -25.65 4.05
N ASP A 51 17.53 -26.54 3.95
CA ASP A 51 17.32 -27.99 4.05
C ASP A 51 16.67 -28.36 5.39
N LYS A 52 17.17 -27.79 6.49
CA LYS A 52 16.60 -27.98 7.82
C LYS A 52 15.16 -27.45 7.91
N LEU A 53 14.90 -26.24 7.41
CA LEU A 53 13.54 -25.67 7.39
C LEU A 53 12.57 -26.57 6.63
N PHE A 54 12.98 -27.14 5.49
CA PHE A 54 12.14 -28.06 4.74
C PHE A 54 11.94 -29.40 5.44
N ALA A 55 12.95 -29.93 6.14
CA ALA A 55 12.77 -31.12 6.96
C ALA A 55 11.76 -30.87 8.09
N ASP A 56 11.91 -29.76 8.82
CA ASP A 56 11.03 -29.41 9.93
C ASP A 56 9.61 -29.08 9.46
N ALA A 57 9.46 -28.40 8.32
CA ALA A 57 8.16 -28.09 7.72
C ALA A 57 7.38 -29.33 7.26
N ARG A 58 8.06 -30.43 6.90
CA ARG A 58 7.40 -31.71 6.56
C ARG A 58 6.85 -32.45 7.78
N SER A 59 7.24 -32.06 9.00
CA SER A 59 6.77 -32.71 10.22
C SER A 59 5.24 -32.56 10.39
N PRO A 60 4.51 -33.65 10.71
CA PRO A 60 3.10 -33.59 11.08
C PRO A 60 2.84 -32.74 12.33
N LYS A 61 3.85 -32.58 13.20
CA LYS A 61 3.79 -31.78 14.45
C LYS A 61 4.46 -30.41 14.30
N ARG A 62 4.65 -29.93 13.07
CA ARG A 62 5.33 -28.65 12.82
C ARG A 62 4.64 -27.49 13.55
N ASP A 63 5.46 -26.65 14.16
CA ASP A 63 5.01 -25.38 14.70
C ASP A 63 5.30 -24.27 13.69
N CYS A 64 4.26 -23.84 12.97
CA CYS A 64 4.41 -22.78 11.97
C CYS A 64 4.87 -21.45 12.60
N ALA A 65 4.54 -21.17 13.87
CA ALA A 65 4.97 -19.94 14.54
C ALA A 65 6.47 -19.96 14.83
N ALA A 66 7.03 -21.14 15.15
CA ALA A 66 8.48 -21.30 15.29
C ALA A 66 9.21 -21.27 13.94
N LEU A 67 8.64 -21.91 12.91
CA LEU A 67 9.27 -22.04 11.59
C LEU A 67 9.29 -20.74 10.79
N ILE A 68 8.29 -19.90 10.94
CA ILE A 68 8.13 -18.69 10.15
C ILE A 68 8.42 -17.48 11.02
N ASN A 69 9.56 -16.88 10.76
CA ASN A 69 9.99 -15.66 11.38
C ASN A 69 10.83 -14.85 10.39
N SER A 70 11.28 -13.68 10.80
CA SER A 70 12.08 -12.79 9.95
C SER A 70 13.37 -13.43 9.42
N ARG A 71 13.95 -14.39 10.15
CA ARG A 71 15.15 -15.13 9.73
C ARG A 71 14.84 -16.13 8.62
N THR A 72 13.65 -16.69 8.58
CA THR A 72 13.21 -17.67 7.56
C THR A 72 13.29 -17.08 6.16
N ARG A 73 12.78 -15.85 5.98
CA ARG A 73 12.88 -15.16 4.69
C ARG A 73 14.32 -14.81 4.34
N LEU A 74 15.14 -14.40 5.31
CA LEU A 74 16.58 -14.13 5.08
C LEU A 74 17.32 -15.38 4.59
N VAL A 75 17.10 -16.53 5.23
CA VAL A 75 17.63 -17.83 4.78
C VAL A 75 17.25 -18.02 3.33
N PHE A 76 15.95 -17.90 3.01
CA PHE A 76 15.47 -18.07 1.65
C PHE A 76 16.07 -17.06 0.65
N THR A 77 16.20 -15.77 0.97
CA THR A 77 16.81 -14.79 0.07
C THR A 77 18.30 -15.05 -0.18
N ARG A 78 18.99 -15.68 0.78
CA ARG A 78 20.44 -15.97 0.71
C ARG A 78 20.76 -17.33 0.08
N SER A 79 19.87 -18.32 0.18
CA SER A 79 20.08 -19.63 -0.43
C SER A 79 20.19 -19.51 -1.96
N LYS A 80 21.05 -20.33 -2.57
CA LYS A 80 21.07 -20.54 -4.02
C LYS A 80 20.68 -21.97 -4.32
N VAL A 81 19.58 -22.14 -5.04
CA VAL A 81 19.05 -23.44 -5.43
C VAL A 81 19.03 -23.58 -6.96
N THR A 82 19.14 -24.82 -7.43
CA THR A 82 18.94 -25.17 -8.84
C THR A 82 17.49 -25.60 -9.09
N LYS A 83 17.06 -25.67 -10.36
CA LYS A 83 15.73 -26.21 -10.70
C LYS A 83 15.53 -27.64 -10.17
N ASP A 84 16.58 -28.47 -10.27
CA ASP A 84 16.53 -29.85 -9.80
C ASP A 84 16.40 -29.94 -8.29
N TYR A 85 17.06 -29.03 -7.55
CA TYR A 85 16.87 -28.94 -6.10
C TYR A 85 15.42 -28.62 -5.74
N VAL A 86 14.81 -27.65 -6.43
CA VAL A 86 13.40 -27.27 -6.19
C VAL A 86 12.47 -28.46 -6.49
N LYS A 87 12.65 -29.13 -7.63
CA LYS A 87 11.86 -30.31 -8.03
C LYS A 87 12.00 -31.47 -7.04
N LYS A 88 13.17 -31.67 -6.43
CA LYS A 88 13.37 -32.69 -5.38
C LYS A 88 12.74 -32.31 -4.05
N ASN A 89 12.46 -31.02 -3.82
CA ASN A 89 12.00 -30.50 -2.53
C ASN A 89 10.60 -29.87 -2.56
N VAL A 90 9.78 -30.17 -3.57
CA VAL A 90 8.43 -29.59 -3.74
C VAL A 90 7.60 -29.61 -2.45
N ASP A 91 7.57 -30.74 -1.74
CA ASP A 91 6.84 -30.84 -0.46
C ASP A 91 7.33 -29.86 0.60
N GLY A 92 8.65 -29.63 0.68
CA GLY A 92 9.24 -28.69 1.62
C GLY A 92 8.81 -27.25 1.33
N TYR A 93 8.81 -26.87 0.04
CA TYR A 93 8.30 -25.59 -0.41
C TYR A 93 6.80 -25.42 -0.12
N LEU A 94 5.99 -26.43 -0.45
CA LEU A 94 4.55 -26.41 -0.22
C LEU A 94 4.21 -26.22 1.26
N TRP A 95 4.81 -27.03 2.14
CA TRP A 95 4.53 -26.95 3.58
C TRP A 95 5.03 -25.65 4.20
N LEU A 96 6.20 -25.17 3.79
CA LEU A 96 6.70 -23.88 4.27
C LEU A 96 5.82 -22.72 3.78
N ALA A 97 5.33 -22.76 2.54
CA ALA A 97 4.39 -21.76 2.01
C ALA A 97 3.05 -21.79 2.75
N ARG A 98 2.53 -22.96 3.12
CA ARG A 98 1.34 -23.10 3.96
C ARG A 98 1.55 -22.54 5.36
N CYS A 99 2.70 -22.79 5.98
CA CYS A 99 3.05 -22.16 7.26
C CYS A 99 3.19 -20.64 7.11
N ALA A 100 3.82 -20.17 6.03
CA ALA A 100 3.95 -18.75 5.74
C ALA A 100 2.57 -18.11 5.66
N GLU A 101 1.65 -18.66 4.87
CA GLU A 101 0.27 -18.18 4.80
C GLU A 101 -0.43 -18.14 6.18
N LYS A 102 -0.29 -19.18 7.01
CA LYS A 102 -0.87 -19.25 8.36
C LYS A 102 -0.35 -18.15 9.27
N GLN A 103 0.94 -17.84 9.18
CA GLN A 103 1.57 -16.74 9.92
C GLN A 103 1.43 -15.39 9.23
N LYS A 104 0.70 -15.34 8.10
CA LYS A 104 0.51 -14.14 7.27
C LYS A 104 1.82 -13.62 6.68
N TYR A 105 2.71 -14.54 6.31
CA TYR A 105 4.01 -14.31 5.70
C TYR A 105 3.97 -14.24 4.16
N TYR A 106 3.16 -13.33 3.59
CA TYR A 106 2.75 -13.44 2.18
C TYR A 106 3.84 -13.14 1.16
N ALA A 107 4.83 -12.30 1.45
CA ALA A 107 5.93 -12.09 0.50
C ALA A 107 6.89 -13.28 0.49
N LEU A 108 7.17 -13.91 1.65
CA LEU A 108 7.86 -15.20 1.69
C LEU A 108 7.08 -16.28 0.92
N MET A 109 5.74 -16.29 1.02
CA MET A 109 4.91 -17.20 0.25
C MET A 109 5.05 -16.97 -1.27
N ALA A 110 5.09 -15.71 -1.71
CA ALA A 110 5.34 -15.36 -3.11
C ALA A 110 6.74 -15.82 -3.56
N ASP A 111 7.76 -15.60 -2.74
CA ASP A 111 9.15 -16.02 -2.99
C ASP A 111 9.24 -17.54 -3.18
N LEU A 112 8.59 -18.33 -2.31
CA LEU A 112 8.53 -19.78 -2.40
C LEU A 112 7.79 -20.25 -3.66
N SER A 113 6.69 -19.57 -4.02
CA SER A 113 5.91 -19.93 -5.20
C SER A 113 6.63 -19.60 -6.51
N ASP A 114 7.39 -18.52 -6.58
CA ASP A 114 8.18 -18.15 -7.77
C ASP A 114 9.27 -19.18 -8.08
N ASP A 115 9.90 -19.73 -7.05
CA ASP A 115 10.87 -20.82 -7.19
C ASP A 115 10.22 -22.07 -7.81
N LEU A 116 9.05 -22.48 -7.31
CA LEU A 116 8.31 -23.63 -7.82
C LEU A 116 7.95 -23.42 -9.30
N LEU A 117 7.35 -22.27 -9.63
CA LEU A 117 6.91 -21.94 -10.99
C LEU A 117 8.06 -21.84 -12.01
N TRP A 118 9.25 -21.46 -11.57
CA TRP A 118 10.43 -21.45 -12.45
C TRP A 118 11.05 -22.82 -12.66
N ALA A 119 11.05 -23.66 -11.63
CA ALA A 119 11.44 -25.04 -11.78
C ALA A 119 10.51 -25.74 -12.78
N ASP A 120 9.21 -25.53 -12.63
CA ASP A 120 8.17 -26.02 -13.54
C ASP A 120 6.87 -25.25 -13.33
N LYS A 121 6.28 -24.73 -14.42
CA LYS A 121 5.06 -23.89 -14.37
C LYS A 121 3.84 -24.63 -13.82
N SER A 122 3.86 -25.95 -13.76
CA SER A 122 2.77 -26.77 -13.22
C SER A 122 2.82 -26.95 -11.69
N LEU A 123 3.94 -26.58 -11.04
CA LEU A 123 4.11 -26.80 -9.61
C LEU A 123 3.41 -25.72 -8.78
N HIS A 124 2.29 -26.09 -8.17
CA HIS A 124 1.53 -25.29 -7.21
C HIS A 124 1.30 -23.81 -7.60
N PRO A 125 0.81 -23.53 -8.82
CA PRO A 125 0.57 -22.15 -9.29
C PRO A 125 -0.43 -21.37 -8.43
N GLU A 126 -1.30 -22.07 -7.68
CA GLU A 126 -2.24 -21.48 -6.75
C GLU A 126 -1.57 -20.78 -5.57
N LEU A 127 -0.34 -21.16 -5.18
CA LEU A 127 0.35 -20.51 -4.07
C LEU A 127 0.67 -19.05 -4.38
N MET A 128 1.05 -18.73 -5.62
CA MET A 128 1.29 -17.36 -6.06
C MET A 128 0.00 -16.54 -5.96
N ALA A 129 -1.14 -17.10 -6.40
CA ALA A 129 -2.42 -16.41 -6.30
C ALA A 129 -2.83 -16.16 -4.83
N ARG A 130 -2.57 -17.11 -3.93
CA ARG A 130 -2.84 -16.96 -2.48
C ARG A 130 -1.93 -15.90 -1.86
N ALA A 131 -0.66 -15.83 -2.27
CA ALA A 131 0.28 -14.80 -1.85
C ALA A 131 -0.17 -13.42 -2.33
N LEU A 132 -0.50 -13.28 -3.62
CA LEU A 132 -1.02 -12.04 -4.21
C LEU A 132 -2.31 -11.58 -3.51
N LEU A 133 -3.22 -12.50 -3.17
CA LEU A 133 -4.42 -12.16 -2.42
C LEU A 133 -4.07 -11.60 -1.02
N GLY A 134 -3.12 -12.22 -0.31
CA GLY A 134 -2.63 -11.73 0.99
C GLY A 134 -1.88 -10.40 0.90
N LEU A 135 -1.26 -10.12 -0.24
CA LEU A 135 -0.65 -8.84 -0.62
C LEU A 135 -1.67 -7.82 -1.15
N ASN A 136 -2.97 -8.09 -1.00
CA ASN A 136 -4.07 -7.24 -1.46
C ASN A 136 -4.08 -6.97 -2.98
N SER A 137 -3.71 -7.97 -3.78
CA SER A 137 -3.82 -7.96 -5.24
C SER A 137 -4.83 -9.01 -5.72
N PRO A 138 -6.15 -8.82 -5.45
CA PRO A 138 -7.18 -9.80 -5.86
C PRO A 138 -7.27 -9.94 -7.39
N LYS A 139 -7.10 -8.83 -8.15
CA LYS A 139 -7.04 -8.87 -9.62
C LYS A 139 -5.84 -9.67 -10.11
N GLY A 140 -4.67 -9.47 -9.50
CA GLY A 140 -3.47 -10.26 -9.79
C GLY A 140 -3.67 -11.74 -9.49
N ALA A 141 -4.26 -12.05 -8.34
CA ALA A 141 -4.58 -13.42 -7.94
C ALA A 141 -5.52 -14.12 -8.94
N LEU A 142 -6.61 -13.46 -9.39
CA LEU A 142 -7.51 -14.03 -10.40
C LEU A 142 -6.79 -14.30 -11.72
N LYS A 143 -6.01 -13.34 -12.23
CA LYS A 143 -5.23 -13.51 -13.46
C LYS A 143 -4.25 -14.68 -13.37
N THR A 144 -3.59 -14.86 -12.24
CA THR A 144 -2.71 -16.01 -11.98
C THR A 144 -3.50 -17.32 -12.01
N LEU A 145 -4.69 -17.37 -11.39
CA LEU A 145 -5.51 -18.57 -11.37
C LEU A 145 -6.08 -18.94 -12.74
N GLU A 146 -6.47 -17.97 -13.56
CA GLU A 146 -6.91 -18.21 -14.93
C GLU A 146 -5.83 -18.87 -15.80
N GLN A 147 -4.56 -18.50 -15.57
CA GLN A 147 -3.43 -19.15 -16.23
C GLN A 147 -3.17 -20.55 -15.67
N ALA A 148 -3.28 -20.71 -14.36
CA ALA A 148 -3.12 -21.99 -13.67
C ALA A 148 -4.17 -23.03 -14.14
N GLU A 149 -5.43 -22.61 -14.26
CA GLU A 149 -6.54 -23.48 -14.67
C GLU A 149 -6.36 -24.01 -16.10
N LYS A 150 -5.75 -23.22 -17.00
CA LYS A 150 -5.42 -23.67 -18.36
C LYS A 150 -4.39 -24.81 -18.35
N LEU A 151 -3.52 -24.87 -17.34
CA LEU A 151 -2.54 -25.93 -17.19
C LEU A 151 -3.12 -27.17 -16.50
N SER A 152 -3.96 -26.99 -15.48
CA SER A 152 -4.54 -28.10 -14.71
C SER A 152 -5.97 -27.82 -14.24
N ALA A 153 -6.94 -27.93 -15.16
CA ALA A 153 -8.35 -27.62 -14.88
C ALA A 153 -9.03 -28.53 -13.84
N LYS A 154 -8.42 -29.69 -13.54
CA LYS A 154 -8.92 -30.70 -12.59
C LYS A 154 -8.25 -30.63 -11.22
N ASP A 155 -7.39 -29.63 -10.99
CA ASP A 155 -6.73 -29.44 -9.70
C ASP A 155 -7.71 -28.86 -8.66
N PRO A 156 -7.99 -29.57 -7.55
CA PRO A 156 -8.89 -29.09 -6.51
C PRO A 156 -8.34 -27.86 -5.76
N ASP A 157 -7.02 -27.66 -5.65
CA ASP A 157 -6.42 -26.54 -4.92
C ASP A 157 -6.48 -25.24 -5.75
N ILE A 158 -6.40 -25.34 -7.08
CA ILE A 158 -6.69 -24.21 -7.99
C ILE A 158 -8.16 -23.78 -7.83
N ALA A 159 -9.10 -24.73 -7.91
CA ALA A 159 -10.53 -24.43 -7.73
C ALA A 159 -10.82 -23.87 -6.32
N LEU A 160 -10.15 -24.39 -5.29
CA LEU A 160 -10.30 -23.91 -3.92
C LEU A 160 -9.81 -22.46 -3.79
N THR A 161 -8.73 -22.13 -4.49
CA THR A 161 -8.15 -20.79 -4.46
C THR A 161 -9.01 -19.78 -5.23
N PHE A 162 -9.66 -20.19 -6.33
CA PHE A 162 -10.73 -19.37 -6.92
C PHE A 162 -11.84 -19.06 -5.91
N ALA A 163 -12.33 -20.08 -5.19
CA ALA A 163 -13.34 -19.87 -4.16
C ALA A 163 -12.86 -18.89 -3.07
N LYS A 164 -11.61 -19.02 -2.61
CA LYS A 164 -11.01 -18.08 -1.65
C LYS A 164 -11.03 -16.63 -2.17
N VAL A 165 -10.54 -16.41 -3.39
CA VAL A 165 -10.47 -15.06 -3.98
C VAL A 165 -11.88 -14.49 -4.19
N GLN A 166 -12.79 -15.27 -4.77
CA GLN A 166 -14.16 -14.83 -5.06
C GLN A 166 -14.96 -14.55 -3.79
N CYS A 167 -14.83 -15.37 -2.74
CA CYS A 167 -15.44 -15.06 -1.45
C CYS A 167 -14.85 -13.80 -0.82
N ARG A 168 -13.54 -13.57 -0.98
CA ARG A 168 -12.86 -12.36 -0.48
C ARG A 168 -13.32 -11.10 -1.21
N THR A 169 -13.57 -11.20 -2.52
CA THR A 169 -14.11 -10.12 -3.34
C THR A 169 -15.64 -10.07 -3.34
N ARG A 170 -16.29 -10.88 -2.50
CA ARG A 170 -17.76 -10.96 -2.33
C ARG A 170 -18.56 -11.34 -3.58
N ASP A 171 -17.92 -11.98 -4.56
CA ASP A 171 -18.65 -12.66 -5.65
C ASP A 171 -19.17 -13.99 -5.11
N TRP A 172 -20.29 -13.93 -4.38
CA TRP A 172 -20.84 -15.08 -3.67
C TRP A 172 -21.30 -16.20 -4.61
N ALA A 173 -21.82 -15.84 -5.78
CA ALA A 173 -22.24 -16.80 -6.79
C ALA A 173 -21.04 -17.57 -7.36
N ALA A 174 -19.98 -16.86 -7.77
CA ALA A 174 -18.76 -17.51 -8.24
C ALA A 174 -18.05 -18.27 -7.12
N CYS A 175 -18.01 -17.72 -5.91
CA CYS A 175 -17.43 -18.40 -4.75
C CYS A 175 -18.11 -19.75 -4.50
N LEU A 176 -19.45 -19.78 -4.46
CA LEU A 176 -20.20 -21.03 -4.28
C LEU A 176 -19.90 -22.02 -5.40
N LYS A 177 -19.90 -21.57 -6.65
CA LYS A 177 -19.60 -22.41 -7.82
C LYS A 177 -18.20 -23.02 -7.74
N SER A 178 -17.20 -22.24 -7.37
CA SER A 178 -15.81 -22.71 -7.24
C SER A 178 -15.64 -23.65 -6.06
N ALA A 179 -16.29 -23.37 -4.93
CA ALA A 179 -16.27 -24.25 -3.76
C ALA A 179 -16.95 -25.61 -4.05
N ASP A 180 -18.09 -25.59 -4.78
CA ASP A 180 -18.76 -26.79 -5.28
C ASP A 180 -17.86 -27.60 -6.23
N LYS A 181 -17.14 -26.90 -7.13
CA LYS A 181 -16.18 -27.52 -8.04
C LYS A 181 -15.06 -28.21 -7.26
N THR A 182 -14.50 -27.56 -6.24
CA THR A 182 -13.47 -28.17 -5.38
C THR A 182 -13.97 -29.48 -4.75
N VAL A 183 -15.16 -29.48 -4.15
CA VAL A 183 -15.73 -30.69 -3.53
C VAL A 183 -15.83 -31.84 -4.53
N LYS A 184 -16.19 -31.57 -5.79
CA LYS A 184 -16.29 -32.58 -6.86
C LYS A 184 -14.93 -33.08 -7.35
N LEU A 185 -13.88 -32.26 -7.29
CA LEU A 185 -12.55 -32.58 -7.80
C LEU A 185 -11.70 -33.39 -6.81
N VAL A 186 -12.01 -33.37 -5.51
CA VAL A 186 -11.28 -34.15 -4.51
C VAL A 186 -11.58 -35.65 -4.68
N THR A 187 -10.59 -36.41 -5.15
CA THR A 187 -10.70 -37.84 -5.43
C THR A 187 -10.42 -38.74 -4.22
N LYS A 188 -9.69 -38.24 -3.22
CA LYS A 188 -9.31 -38.96 -1.99
C LYS A 188 -9.82 -38.23 -0.73
N PRO A 189 -11.13 -38.16 -0.48
CA PRO A 189 -11.71 -37.37 0.60
C PRO A 189 -11.27 -37.78 2.01
N GLY A 190 -10.79 -39.02 2.18
CA GLY A 190 -10.31 -39.54 3.47
C GLY A 190 -8.84 -39.21 3.80
N SER A 191 -8.03 -38.76 2.83
CA SER A 191 -6.61 -38.43 3.09
C SER A 191 -6.50 -37.14 3.91
N PRO A 192 -5.38 -36.91 4.63
CA PRO A 192 -5.15 -35.64 5.33
C PRO A 192 -5.33 -34.41 4.44
N GLU A 193 -4.81 -34.45 3.21
CA GLU A 193 -4.91 -33.38 2.22
C GLU A 193 -6.34 -33.23 1.71
N GLY A 194 -7.01 -34.34 1.40
CA GLY A 194 -8.41 -34.32 0.98
C GLY A 194 -9.32 -33.71 2.05
N LYS A 195 -9.12 -34.05 3.33
CA LYS A 195 -9.85 -33.44 4.45
C LYS A 195 -9.56 -31.94 4.59
N GLU A 196 -8.31 -31.53 4.46
CA GLU A 196 -7.91 -30.11 4.51
C GLU A 196 -8.58 -29.29 3.39
N THR A 197 -8.50 -29.77 2.15
CA THR A 197 -9.11 -29.10 0.99
C THR A 197 -10.63 -29.06 1.11
N LEU A 198 -11.27 -30.17 1.53
CA LEU A 198 -12.72 -30.23 1.71
C LEU A 198 -13.22 -29.36 2.86
N ASN A 199 -12.50 -29.29 3.99
CA ASN A 199 -12.93 -28.43 5.09
C ASN A 199 -12.96 -26.96 4.68
N ARG A 200 -11.94 -26.51 3.91
CA ARG A 200 -11.87 -25.13 3.39
C ARG A 200 -12.95 -24.89 2.34
N ALA A 201 -13.18 -25.85 1.44
CA ALA A 201 -14.25 -25.76 0.44
C ALA A 201 -15.61 -25.58 1.13
N HIS A 202 -15.91 -26.40 2.14
CA HIS A 202 -17.16 -26.30 2.90
C HIS A 202 -17.26 -25.00 3.72
N LYS A 203 -16.15 -24.45 4.22
CA LYS A 203 -16.12 -23.12 4.84
C LYS A 203 -16.55 -22.04 3.84
N TYR A 204 -16.01 -22.05 2.62
CA TYR A 204 -16.40 -21.09 1.57
C TYR A 204 -17.84 -21.30 1.10
N ARG A 205 -18.30 -22.56 0.94
CA ARG A 205 -19.72 -22.86 0.67
C ARG A 205 -20.61 -22.26 1.75
N ALA A 206 -20.28 -22.47 3.02
CA ALA A 206 -21.08 -21.98 4.14
C ALA A 206 -21.23 -20.46 4.10
N ARG A 207 -20.13 -19.74 3.85
CA ARG A 207 -20.15 -18.27 3.72
C ARG A 207 -20.96 -17.81 2.50
N ALA A 208 -20.75 -18.41 1.33
CA ALA A 208 -21.48 -18.03 0.13
C ALA A 208 -23.00 -18.32 0.23
N LEU A 209 -23.38 -19.47 0.81
CA LEU A 209 -24.77 -19.84 1.06
C LEU A 209 -25.43 -18.91 2.09
N PHE A 210 -24.67 -18.47 3.09
CA PHE A 210 -25.12 -17.49 4.08
C PHE A 210 -25.53 -16.17 3.42
N HIS A 211 -24.65 -15.59 2.60
CA HIS A 211 -24.95 -14.35 1.86
C HIS A 211 -26.01 -14.54 0.77
N ALA A 212 -26.19 -15.76 0.26
CA ALA A 212 -27.29 -16.10 -0.66
C ALA A 212 -28.64 -16.36 0.04
N GLY A 213 -28.73 -16.18 1.37
CA GLY A 213 -29.95 -16.41 2.15
C GLY A 213 -30.32 -17.88 2.37
N LYS A 214 -29.48 -18.83 1.96
CA LYS A 214 -29.68 -20.29 2.13
C LYS A 214 -29.17 -20.76 3.48
N LEU A 215 -29.72 -20.21 4.55
CA LEU A 215 -29.18 -20.31 5.92
C LEU A 215 -29.09 -21.76 6.45
N ASP A 216 -30.01 -22.64 6.09
CA ASP A 216 -29.99 -24.05 6.49
C ASP A 216 -28.90 -24.84 5.78
N GLU A 217 -28.72 -24.61 4.47
CA GLU A 217 -27.62 -25.20 3.69
C GLU A 217 -26.27 -24.69 4.18
N ALA A 218 -26.19 -23.39 4.52
CA ALA A 218 -25.02 -22.77 5.09
C ALA A 218 -24.64 -23.42 6.45
N THR A 219 -25.64 -23.67 7.30
CA THR A 219 -25.45 -24.37 8.58
C THR A 219 -24.90 -25.78 8.37
N LYS A 220 -25.46 -26.54 7.41
CA LYS A 220 -24.98 -27.88 7.06
C LYS A 220 -23.54 -27.85 6.54
N ALA A 221 -23.22 -26.89 5.66
CA ALA A 221 -21.87 -26.74 5.13
C ALA A 221 -20.85 -26.39 6.23
N ALA A 222 -21.20 -25.52 7.18
CA ALA A 222 -20.35 -25.20 8.32
C ALA A 222 -20.08 -26.44 9.20
N ALA A 223 -21.11 -27.24 9.49
CA ALA A 223 -20.95 -28.48 10.26
C ALA A 223 -20.06 -29.52 9.55
N LEU A 224 -20.15 -29.62 8.21
CA LEU A 224 -19.25 -30.47 7.43
C LEU A 224 -17.80 -29.98 7.50
N SER A 225 -17.58 -28.66 7.42
CA SER A 225 -16.24 -28.07 7.57
C SER A 225 -15.62 -28.43 8.92
N GLU A 226 -16.38 -28.25 10.02
CA GLU A 226 -15.92 -28.57 11.38
C GLU A 226 -15.59 -30.07 11.54
N LYS A 227 -16.46 -30.96 11.03
CA LYS A 227 -16.22 -32.43 11.05
C LYS A 227 -14.93 -32.83 10.31
N LEU A 228 -14.51 -32.04 9.33
CA LEU A 228 -13.30 -32.24 8.55
C LEU A 228 -12.07 -31.49 9.11
N GLY A 229 -12.17 -30.94 10.32
CA GLY A 229 -11.07 -30.25 11.00
C GLY A 229 -10.94 -28.76 10.67
N GLY A 230 -12.02 -28.13 10.19
CA GLY A 230 -12.10 -26.67 10.04
C GLY A 230 -12.00 -25.95 11.40
N ASP A 231 -11.56 -24.69 11.37
CA ASP A 231 -11.42 -23.87 12.57
C ASP A 231 -12.78 -23.59 13.23
N ALA A 232 -12.96 -24.10 14.45
CA ALA A 232 -14.20 -23.96 15.19
C ALA A 232 -14.52 -22.50 15.55
N ALA A 233 -13.51 -21.65 15.77
CA ALA A 233 -13.72 -20.24 16.11
C ALA A 233 -14.30 -19.48 14.91
N ASP A 234 -13.69 -19.65 13.72
CA ASP A 234 -14.20 -19.06 12.48
C ASP A 234 -15.65 -19.47 12.17
N LEU A 235 -15.96 -20.75 12.39
CA LEU A 235 -17.31 -21.29 12.14
C LEU A 235 -18.32 -20.84 13.22
N ALA A 236 -17.87 -20.59 14.45
CA ALA A 236 -18.70 -20.02 15.50
C ALA A 236 -19.13 -18.58 15.17
N GLU A 237 -18.23 -17.75 14.64
CA GLU A 237 -18.57 -16.39 14.20
C GLU A 237 -19.61 -16.39 13.06
N LEU A 238 -19.46 -17.29 12.08
CA LEU A 238 -20.46 -17.46 11.03
C LEU A 238 -21.84 -17.86 11.60
N ARG A 239 -21.87 -18.77 12.58
CA ARG A 239 -23.12 -19.19 13.26
C ARG A 239 -23.75 -18.05 14.05
N LYS A 240 -22.95 -17.22 14.74
CA LYS A 240 -23.44 -16.02 15.43
C LYS A 240 -24.07 -15.04 14.45
N ALA A 241 -23.43 -14.79 13.30
CA ALA A 241 -23.96 -13.92 12.25
C ALA A 241 -25.27 -14.44 11.62
N MET A 242 -25.49 -15.76 11.60
CA MET A 242 -26.75 -16.34 11.11
C MET A 242 -27.95 -16.05 12.00
N VAL A 243 -27.77 -15.81 13.30
CA VAL A 243 -28.89 -15.56 14.24
C VAL A 243 -29.69 -14.30 13.87
N PRO A 244 -29.07 -13.10 13.74
CA PRO A 244 -29.77 -11.92 13.28
C PRO A 244 -30.26 -12.08 11.83
N ALA A 245 -29.49 -12.74 10.95
CA ALA A 245 -29.92 -12.97 9.57
C ALA A 245 -31.21 -13.81 9.46
N LYS A 246 -31.39 -14.82 10.31
CA LYS A 246 -32.63 -15.61 10.38
C LYS A 246 -33.83 -14.76 10.81
N THR A 247 -33.61 -13.83 11.73
CA THR A 247 -34.63 -12.98 12.34
C THR A 247 -35.04 -11.83 11.42
N TYR A 248 -34.05 -11.07 10.95
CA TYR A 248 -34.25 -9.82 10.22
C TYR A 248 -34.27 -9.99 8.71
N LYS A 249 -33.93 -11.20 8.22
CA LYS A 249 -33.79 -11.50 6.80
C LYS A 249 -32.84 -10.55 6.08
N ALA A 250 -31.82 -10.06 6.78
CA ALA A 250 -30.76 -9.20 6.26
C ALA A 250 -29.43 -9.68 6.81
N VAL A 251 -28.40 -9.66 5.97
CA VAL A 251 -27.01 -9.84 6.39
C VAL A 251 -26.33 -8.49 6.34
N VAL A 252 -25.77 -8.07 7.46
CA VAL A 252 -24.99 -6.83 7.55
C VAL A 252 -23.60 -7.17 8.05
N GLU A 253 -22.60 -6.86 7.25
CA GLU A 253 -21.19 -6.86 7.65
C GLU A 253 -20.65 -5.44 7.53
N VAL A 254 -19.85 -4.99 8.50
CA VAL A 254 -19.27 -3.65 8.50
C VAL A 254 -17.77 -3.72 8.65
N ASP A 255 -17.08 -3.09 7.72
CA ASP A 255 -15.63 -2.87 7.73
C ASP A 255 -15.38 -1.37 8.00
N ALA A 256 -14.86 -1.07 9.18
CA ALA A 256 -14.56 0.29 9.60
C ALA A 256 -13.06 0.49 9.73
N LEU A 257 -12.57 1.67 9.34
CA LEU A 257 -11.17 2.02 9.57
C LEU A 257 -10.90 2.08 11.07
N ALA A 258 -9.88 1.35 11.52
CA ALA A 258 -9.44 1.40 12.92
C ALA A 258 -8.81 2.75 13.28
N ILE A 259 -8.31 3.48 12.28
CA ILE A 259 -7.63 4.76 12.45
C ILE A 259 -8.15 5.74 11.39
N ALA A 260 -8.43 6.98 11.82
CA ALA A 260 -8.85 8.07 10.96
C ALA A 260 -7.96 9.31 11.18
N PRO A 261 -6.96 9.53 10.31
CA PRO A 261 -6.10 10.71 10.38
C PRO A 261 -6.85 11.97 9.92
N LEU A 262 -6.90 13.00 10.76
CA LEU A 262 -7.58 14.25 10.43
C LEU A 262 -6.95 14.96 9.23
N GLY A 263 -5.65 14.78 9.00
CA GLY A 263 -4.93 15.37 7.86
C GLY A 263 -5.37 14.88 6.48
N ILE A 264 -6.07 13.75 6.40
CA ILE A 264 -6.62 13.22 5.14
C ILE A 264 -8.12 12.92 5.22
N TYR A 265 -8.78 13.30 6.31
CA TYR A 265 -10.18 12.93 6.56
C TYR A 265 -11.12 13.36 5.42
N HIS A 266 -10.84 14.51 4.80
CA HIS A 266 -11.61 15.02 3.66
C HIS A 266 -11.45 14.19 2.38
N LEU A 267 -10.48 13.28 2.31
CA LEU A 267 -10.20 12.40 1.17
C LEU A 267 -10.66 10.95 1.39
N ILE A 268 -10.94 10.56 2.64
CA ILE A 268 -11.38 9.19 2.98
C ILE A 268 -12.70 8.86 2.27
N GLY A 269 -12.69 7.81 1.45
CA GLY A 269 -13.85 7.33 0.69
C GLY A 269 -14.24 8.17 -0.52
N LYS A 270 -13.39 9.12 -0.95
CA LYS A 270 -13.64 9.97 -2.13
C LYS A 270 -12.77 9.63 -3.35
N ARG A 271 -11.89 8.64 -3.21
CA ARG A 271 -10.99 8.16 -4.26
C ARG A 271 -11.40 6.75 -4.68
N GLU A 272 -11.09 6.36 -5.92
CA GLU A 272 -11.38 5.02 -6.45
C GLU A 272 -10.71 3.89 -5.63
N ASP A 273 -9.53 4.17 -5.07
CA ASP A 273 -8.74 3.25 -4.24
C ASP A 273 -8.97 3.43 -2.73
N SER A 274 -9.89 4.30 -2.31
CA SER A 274 -10.16 4.61 -0.90
C SER A 274 -11.54 4.11 -0.50
N LYS A 275 -11.64 3.42 0.65
CA LYS A 275 -12.92 3.07 1.27
C LYS A 275 -13.40 4.17 2.21
N GLY A 276 -14.71 4.21 2.46
CA GLY A 276 -15.27 5.12 3.45
C GLY A 276 -14.73 4.83 4.85
N LEU A 277 -14.96 5.76 5.79
CA LEU A 277 -14.64 5.53 7.20
C LEU A 277 -15.31 4.25 7.73
N ALA A 278 -16.56 4.02 7.30
CA ALA A 278 -17.28 2.76 7.45
C ALA A 278 -17.82 2.29 6.10
N ARG A 279 -17.47 1.07 5.73
CA ARG A 279 -18.04 0.35 4.60
C ARG A 279 -19.03 -0.68 5.10
N PHE A 280 -20.29 -0.52 4.69
CA PHE A 280 -21.35 -1.46 4.98
C PHE A 280 -21.56 -2.38 3.79
N TYR A 281 -21.65 -3.66 4.07
CA TYR A 281 -22.11 -4.67 3.14
C TYR A 281 -23.47 -5.13 3.62
N VAL A 282 -24.50 -4.85 2.82
CA VAL A 282 -25.89 -5.22 3.15
C VAL A 282 -26.36 -6.18 2.08
N ASP A 283 -26.74 -7.39 2.48
CA ASP A 283 -27.41 -8.36 1.63
C ASP A 283 -28.86 -8.51 2.11
N ASP A 284 -29.82 -8.20 1.25
CA ASP A 284 -31.23 -8.39 1.58
C ASP A 284 -31.69 -9.78 1.17
N ILE A 285 -31.91 -10.64 2.15
CA ILE A 285 -32.34 -12.03 1.93
C ILE A 285 -33.84 -12.21 2.23
N GLY A 286 -34.57 -11.11 2.36
CA GLY A 286 -35.97 -11.05 2.76
C GLY A 286 -36.94 -10.75 1.62
N GLU A 287 -37.54 -9.56 1.69
CA GLU A 287 -38.58 -9.03 0.81
C GLU A 287 -38.16 -7.65 0.33
N ASP A 288 -38.66 -7.19 -0.82
CA ASP A 288 -38.30 -5.88 -1.39
C ASP A 288 -38.59 -4.76 -0.37
N ARG A 289 -37.55 -4.00 -0.01
CA ARG A 289 -37.64 -2.97 1.05
C ARG A 289 -36.49 -1.97 0.98
N GLN A 290 -36.55 -0.95 1.82
CA GLN A 290 -35.51 0.07 1.90
C GLN A 290 -34.64 -0.13 3.16
N PHE A 291 -33.37 0.20 3.08
CA PHE A 291 -32.44 0.20 4.21
C PHE A 291 -31.95 1.62 4.48
N ARG A 292 -32.02 2.05 5.74
CA ARG A 292 -31.37 3.26 6.25
C ARG A 292 -30.07 2.87 6.94
N VAL A 293 -28.95 3.29 6.37
CA VAL A 293 -27.59 3.04 6.86
C VAL A 293 -27.03 4.33 7.43
N GLU A 294 -26.56 4.27 8.67
CA GLU A 294 -26.17 5.41 9.47
C GLU A 294 -24.78 5.19 10.08
N ALA A 295 -23.93 6.21 10.01
CA ALA A 295 -22.64 6.24 10.70
C ALA A 295 -22.36 7.64 11.27
N GLY A 296 -21.73 7.71 12.44
CA GLY A 296 -21.38 8.98 13.08
C GLY A 296 -20.49 8.82 14.30
N ILE A 297 -19.80 9.88 14.68
CA ILE A 297 -18.95 9.97 15.87
C ILE A 297 -19.50 11.12 16.70
N GLU A 298 -20.01 10.79 17.89
CA GLU A 298 -20.65 11.77 18.76
C GLU A 298 -19.72 12.95 19.09
N GLY A 299 -20.23 14.17 18.94
CA GLY A 299 -19.49 15.41 19.19
C GLY A 299 -18.39 15.75 18.17
N ILE A 300 -18.17 14.92 17.14
CA ILE A 300 -17.11 15.10 16.15
C ILE A 300 -17.66 15.18 14.73
N THR A 301 -18.62 14.32 14.39
CA THR A 301 -19.25 14.31 13.06
C THR A 301 -20.77 14.43 13.14
N SER A 302 -21.39 14.91 12.07
CA SER A 302 -22.82 14.72 11.85
C SER A 302 -23.09 13.24 11.57
N THR A 303 -24.24 12.70 11.99
CA THR A 303 -24.66 11.37 11.54
C THR A 303 -24.95 11.40 10.04
N GLN A 304 -24.12 10.71 9.26
CA GLN A 304 -24.39 10.53 7.84
C GLN A 304 -25.41 9.40 7.67
N THR A 305 -26.42 9.65 6.84
CA THR A 305 -27.47 8.68 6.52
C THR A 305 -27.48 8.42 5.02
N LYS A 306 -27.55 7.16 4.60
CA LYS A 306 -27.86 6.72 3.23
C LYS A 306 -29.10 5.84 3.25
N LEU A 307 -29.96 6.04 2.26
CA LEU A 307 -31.12 5.21 2.00
C LEU A 307 -30.88 4.41 0.72
N GLU A 308 -31.07 3.10 0.79
CA GLU A 308 -30.96 2.21 -0.37
C GLU A 308 -32.21 1.36 -0.51
N THR A 309 -32.85 1.39 -1.67
CA THR A 309 -33.97 0.49 -1.98
C THR A 309 -33.41 -0.78 -2.60
N MET A 310 -33.72 -1.93 -2.00
CA MET A 310 -33.17 -3.22 -2.39
C MET A 310 -34.29 -4.18 -2.76
N LEU A 311 -34.10 -4.89 -3.88
CA LEU A 311 -34.91 -6.05 -4.21
C LEU A 311 -34.43 -7.26 -3.42
N LYS A 312 -35.31 -8.24 -3.24
CA LYS A 312 -34.98 -9.53 -2.64
C LYS A 312 -33.78 -10.18 -3.35
N GLY A 313 -32.77 -10.55 -2.56
CA GLY A 313 -31.54 -11.19 -3.02
C GLY A 313 -30.48 -10.20 -3.52
N GLN A 314 -30.74 -8.89 -3.48
CA GLN A 314 -29.78 -7.87 -3.84
C GLN A 314 -28.73 -7.69 -2.72
N SER A 315 -27.51 -7.37 -3.14
CA SER A 315 -26.41 -6.96 -2.27
C SER A 315 -25.98 -5.55 -2.65
N VAL A 316 -25.69 -4.72 -1.65
CA VAL A 316 -25.15 -3.37 -1.85
C VAL A 316 -23.93 -3.13 -0.96
N VAL A 317 -23.01 -2.32 -1.47
CA VAL A 317 -21.86 -1.80 -0.71
C VAL A 317 -22.05 -0.30 -0.53
N LEU A 318 -22.08 0.16 0.72
CA LEU A 318 -22.30 1.56 1.07
C LEU A 318 -21.12 2.09 1.88
N ASP A 319 -20.36 3.00 1.28
CA ASP A 319 -19.28 3.72 1.96
C ASP A 319 -19.82 5.00 2.62
N LEU A 320 -19.56 5.17 3.91
CA LEU A 320 -19.90 6.36 4.69
C LEU A 320 -18.62 6.96 5.29
N THR A 321 -18.43 8.26 5.08
CA THR A 321 -17.43 9.10 5.73
C THR A 321 -18.17 10.32 6.30
N PRO A 322 -18.67 10.24 7.55
CA PRO A 322 -19.49 11.28 8.15
C PRO A 322 -18.76 12.63 8.20
N GLN A 323 -19.43 13.74 7.87
CA GLN A 323 -18.78 15.05 7.84
C GLN A 323 -18.43 15.53 9.24
N LEU A 324 -17.25 16.13 9.42
CA LEU A 324 -16.87 16.79 10.67
C LEU A 324 -17.88 17.91 10.99
N LEU A 325 -18.24 18.05 12.26
CA LEU A 325 -19.12 19.13 12.71
C LEU A 325 -18.40 20.48 12.56
N PRO A 326 -19.11 21.56 12.21
CA PRO A 326 -18.52 22.91 12.21
C PRO A 326 -17.95 23.33 13.57
N SER A 327 -18.49 22.78 14.66
CA SER A 327 -18.04 23.04 16.04
C SER A 327 -16.83 22.20 16.46
N PHE A 328 -16.43 21.20 15.67
CA PHE A 328 -15.26 20.38 15.96
C PHE A 328 -14.02 21.08 15.43
N ASP A 329 -13.11 21.45 16.34
CA ASP A 329 -11.80 22.01 15.99
C ASP A 329 -10.78 20.87 15.77
N PRO A 330 -10.37 20.58 14.53
CA PRO A 330 -9.38 19.53 14.26
C PRO A 330 -7.96 19.91 14.71
N THR A 331 -7.69 21.19 14.99
CA THR A 331 -6.35 21.68 15.39
C THR A 331 -6.05 21.47 16.87
N ALA A 332 -7.10 21.36 17.70
CA ALA A 332 -6.99 21.06 19.12
C ALA A 332 -6.52 19.62 19.43
N LEU A 333 -6.52 18.72 18.45
CA LEU A 333 -6.09 17.33 18.62
C LEU A 333 -4.57 17.20 18.39
N HIS A 334 -3.78 17.19 19.46
CA HIS A 334 -2.31 17.10 19.40
C HIS A 334 -1.73 15.68 19.54
N SER A 335 -2.55 14.73 19.99
CA SER A 335 -2.21 13.30 20.15
C SER A 335 -3.36 12.41 19.69
N ALA A 336 -3.08 11.13 19.46
CA ALA A 336 -4.11 10.15 19.15
C ALA A 336 -5.22 10.14 20.22
N ARG A 337 -6.47 10.05 19.79
CA ARG A 337 -7.65 9.95 20.68
C ARG A 337 -8.56 8.83 20.21
N THR A 338 -8.85 7.88 21.09
CA THR A 338 -9.87 6.86 20.83
C THR A 338 -11.26 7.47 20.93
N VAL A 339 -12.09 7.24 19.92
CA VAL A 339 -13.49 7.66 19.85
C VAL A 339 -14.38 6.50 19.42
N GLN A 340 -15.68 6.66 19.60
CA GLN A 340 -16.68 5.64 19.25
C GLN A 340 -17.32 5.98 17.91
N LEU A 341 -17.14 5.12 16.92
CA LEU A 341 -17.86 5.17 15.65
C LEU A 341 -19.16 4.38 15.79
N ASN A 342 -20.28 5.10 15.89
CA ASN A 342 -21.61 4.53 15.98
C ASN A 342 -22.08 4.10 14.58
N LEU A 343 -22.57 2.87 14.48
CA LEU A 343 -22.97 2.23 13.23
C LEU A 343 -24.38 1.66 13.39
N LYS A 344 -25.26 1.93 12.43
CA LYS A 344 -26.64 1.43 12.49
C LYS A 344 -27.20 1.14 11.10
N VAL A 345 -27.93 0.04 10.98
CA VAL A 345 -28.72 -0.30 9.78
C VAL A 345 -30.15 -0.61 10.21
N THR A 346 -31.10 0.09 9.60
CA THR A 346 -32.54 -0.07 9.83
C THR A 346 -33.20 -0.52 8.53
N ALA A 347 -33.89 -1.66 8.55
CA ALA A 347 -34.78 -2.05 7.47
C ALA A 347 -36.12 -1.33 7.61
N LEU A 348 -36.59 -0.72 6.53
CA LEU A 348 -37.83 0.04 6.44
C LEU A 348 -38.82 -0.76 5.59
N SER A 349 -39.93 -1.17 6.19
CA SER A 349 -40.98 -1.93 5.52
C SER A 349 -42.35 -1.29 5.76
N PRO A 350 -43.39 -1.65 4.99
CA PRO A 350 -44.76 -1.22 5.28
C PRO A 350 -45.24 -1.62 6.69
N LYS A 351 -44.61 -2.61 7.33
CA LYS A 351 -44.92 -3.09 8.69
C LYS A 351 -44.22 -2.27 9.78
N GLY A 352 -43.38 -1.31 9.41
CA GLY A 352 -42.61 -0.45 10.32
C GLY A 352 -41.10 -0.52 10.10
N GLU A 353 -40.37 0.19 10.96
CA GLU A 353 -38.91 0.20 10.98
C GLU A 353 -38.37 -0.90 11.92
N GLN A 354 -37.33 -1.59 11.48
CA GLN A 354 -36.65 -2.62 12.27
C GLN A 354 -35.14 -2.41 12.22
N VAL A 355 -34.50 -2.25 13.38
CA VAL A 355 -33.05 -2.19 13.47
C VAL A 355 -32.49 -3.59 13.26
N VAL A 356 -31.72 -3.78 12.19
CA VAL A 356 -31.16 -5.08 11.79
C VAL A 356 -29.69 -5.22 12.16
N TYR A 357 -29.00 -4.10 12.38
CA TYR A 357 -27.64 -4.02 12.89
C TYR A 357 -27.45 -2.73 13.68
N GLN A 358 -26.80 -2.82 14.83
CA GLN A 358 -26.36 -1.68 15.61
C GLN A 358 -25.13 -2.08 16.40
N ASP A 359 -24.07 -1.29 16.28
CA ASP A 359 -22.80 -1.52 16.97
C ASP A 359 -22.04 -0.19 17.13
N SER A 360 -21.02 -0.20 17.98
CA SER A 360 -20.07 0.89 18.11
C SER A 360 -18.66 0.34 18.08
N LYS A 361 -17.85 0.83 17.14
CA LYS A 361 -16.44 0.41 17.02
C LYS A 361 -15.51 1.51 17.57
N PRO A 362 -14.54 1.17 18.43
CA PRO A 362 -13.51 2.11 18.81
C PRO A 362 -12.59 2.39 17.62
N ILE A 363 -12.36 3.66 17.31
CA ILE A 363 -11.40 4.08 16.28
C ILE A 363 -10.43 5.13 16.86
N GLU A 364 -9.21 5.17 16.37
CA GLU A 364 -8.23 6.20 16.74
C GLU A 364 -8.31 7.39 15.79
N LEU A 365 -8.68 8.56 16.29
CA LEU A 365 -8.48 9.81 15.56
C LEU A 365 -7.04 10.28 15.75
N LEU A 366 -6.37 10.56 14.64
CA LEU A 366 -5.01 11.09 14.67
C LEU A 366 -4.97 12.58 14.36
N PRO A 367 -4.00 13.32 14.94
CA PRO A 367 -3.80 14.74 14.69
C PRO A 367 -3.75 15.11 13.20
N ARG A 368 -4.03 16.38 12.93
CA ARG A 368 -4.07 16.93 11.56
C ARG A 368 -2.73 16.85 10.82
N ASP A 369 -1.63 16.92 11.56
CA ASP A 369 -0.27 16.82 11.06
C ASP A 369 0.25 15.37 11.04
N PHE A 370 -0.60 14.38 11.34
CA PHE A 370 -0.24 12.98 11.16
C PHE A 370 -0.37 12.58 9.69
N TYR A 371 0.77 12.34 9.05
CA TYR A 371 0.83 11.81 7.69
C TYR A 371 0.86 10.28 7.72
N PRO A 372 -0.21 9.60 7.25
CA PRO A 372 -0.21 8.14 7.15
C PRO A 372 0.65 7.71 5.96
N ARG A 373 1.62 6.83 6.22
CA ARG A 373 2.50 6.24 5.19
C ARG A 373 1.99 4.87 4.73
N ALA A 374 0.86 4.44 5.28
CA ALA A 374 0.37 3.08 5.26
C ALA A 374 -1.12 3.07 5.57
N SER A 375 -1.91 2.44 4.70
CA SER A 375 -3.34 2.23 4.92
C SER A 375 -3.62 0.90 5.62
N PHE A 376 -4.68 0.80 6.44
CA PHE A 376 -5.19 -0.49 6.92
C PHE A 376 -6.20 -1.05 5.93
N ILE A 377 -5.87 -2.17 5.29
CA ILE A 377 -6.77 -2.80 4.33
C ILE A 377 -7.93 -3.51 5.04
N ASP A 378 -7.74 -4.11 6.23
CA ASP A 378 -8.77 -4.75 7.07
C ASP A 378 -8.28 -4.97 8.53
N GLU A 379 -9.10 -5.60 9.40
CA GLU A 379 -8.72 -6.09 10.75
C GLU A 379 -7.42 -6.91 10.73
N GLU A 380 -7.09 -7.51 9.59
CA GLU A 380 -5.80 -8.11 9.29
C GLU A 380 -4.83 -7.06 8.77
N LYS A 381 -4.23 -6.31 9.70
CA LYS A 381 -3.16 -5.31 9.53
C LYS A 381 -2.25 -5.59 8.31
N SER A 382 -2.65 -5.06 7.17
CA SER A 382 -1.90 -5.07 5.92
C SER A 382 -1.69 -3.62 5.56
N GLN A 383 -0.43 -3.16 5.58
CA GLN A 383 -0.12 -1.84 5.04
C GLN A 383 -0.08 -1.96 3.52
N ALA A 384 -1.00 -1.30 2.83
CA ALA A 384 -0.73 -0.94 1.44
C ALA A 384 0.33 0.16 1.46
N GLN A 385 1.55 -0.14 0.98
CA GLN A 385 2.42 0.94 0.50
C GLN A 385 1.77 1.48 -0.77
N GLY A 386 1.35 2.75 -0.74
CA GLY A 386 0.54 3.35 -1.79
C GLY A 386 -0.04 4.73 -1.42
N GLU A 387 0.07 5.13 -0.16
CA GLU A 387 -0.49 6.38 0.35
C GLU A 387 0.35 7.64 0.11
N ASN A 388 1.49 7.51 -0.58
CA ASN A 388 2.37 8.64 -0.87
C ASN A 388 1.68 9.79 -1.62
N GLY A 389 0.62 9.50 -2.37
CA GLY A 389 -0.18 10.54 -3.01
C GLY A 389 -0.86 11.49 -2.02
N TYR A 390 -1.15 11.06 -0.78
CA TYR A 390 -1.71 11.93 0.26
C TYR A 390 -0.77 13.06 0.67
N LEU A 391 0.53 12.99 0.36
CA LEU A 391 1.44 14.12 0.57
C LEU A 391 0.98 15.39 -0.14
N ALA A 392 0.27 15.27 -1.26
CA ALA A 392 -0.32 16.43 -1.93
C ALA A 392 -1.36 17.14 -1.03
N ALA A 393 -1.97 16.47 -0.04
CA ALA A 393 -2.86 17.12 0.93
C ALA A 393 -2.10 18.11 1.84
N TRP A 394 -0.82 17.86 2.13
CA TRP A 394 0.03 18.77 2.91
C TRP A 394 0.55 19.96 2.10
N VAL A 395 0.45 19.89 0.76
CA VAL A 395 0.84 20.99 -0.12
C VAL A 395 -0.31 22.01 -0.17
N THR A 396 -0.18 23.12 0.56
CA THR A 396 -1.26 24.10 0.81
C THR A 396 -0.95 25.49 0.21
N PRO A 397 -0.95 25.66 -1.12
CA PRO A 397 -0.43 26.85 -1.79
C PRO A 397 -1.25 28.12 -1.52
N SER A 398 -2.53 27.98 -1.20
CA SER A 398 -3.46 29.11 -0.99
C SER A 398 -3.50 29.63 0.46
N HIS A 399 -2.60 29.17 1.33
CA HIS A 399 -2.58 29.57 2.73
C HIS A 399 -2.08 31.02 2.92
N LYS A 400 -2.67 31.81 3.83
CA LYS A 400 -2.30 33.23 4.04
C LYS A 400 -0.82 33.44 4.40
N SER A 401 -0.22 32.54 5.18
CA SER A 401 1.22 32.61 5.49
C SER A 401 2.10 32.37 4.26
N VAL A 402 1.65 31.59 3.28
CA VAL A 402 2.34 31.39 2.00
C VAL A 402 2.29 32.68 1.19
N GLU A 403 1.13 33.33 1.10
CA GLU A 403 0.99 34.63 0.45
C GLU A 403 1.89 35.70 1.10
N ALA A 404 1.86 35.79 2.43
CA ALA A 404 2.70 36.72 3.19
C ALA A 404 4.19 36.49 2.95
N PHE A 405 4.63 35.23 2.95
CA PHE A 405 6.00 34.85 2.62
C PHE A 405 6.37 35.23 1.18
N LEU A 406 5.51 34.91 0.20
CA LEU A 406 5.78 35.18 -1.21
C LEU A 406 5.84 36.68 -1.50
N SER A 407 5.08 37.51 -0.78
CA SER A 407 5.17 38.98 -0.87
C SER A 407 6.56 39.51 -0.50
N GLU A 408 7.21 38.87 0.49
CA GLU A 408 8.61 39.18 0.85
C GLU A 408 9.59 38.61 -0.17
N ALA A 409 9.44 37.34 -0.54
CA ALA A 409 10.33 36.67 -1.50
C ALA A 409 10.32 37.33 -2.88
N LYS A 410 9.18 37.93 -3.26
CA LYS A 410 9.01 38.69 -4.49
C LYS A 410 10.05 39.79 -4.65
N LYS A 411 10.53 40.41 -3.55
CA LYS A 411 11.58 41.45 -3.59
C LYS A 411 12.96 40.92 -4.02
N ARG A 412 13.18 39.61 -3.93
CA ARG A 412 14.40 38.92 -4.39
C ARG A 412 14.21 38.27 -5.77
N ALA A 413 12.98 38.22 -6.27
CA ALA A 413 12.65 37.61 -7.55
C ALA A 413 13.02 38.52 -8.75
N PRO A 414 13.27 37.96 -9.94
CA PRO A 414 13.54 38.77 -11.14
C PRO A 414 12.43 39.78 -11.40
N ARG A 415 12.81 41.05 -11.60
CA ARG A 415 11.87 42.17 -11.83
C ARG A 415 10.83 42.34 -10.71
N ASN A 416 11.16 41.90 -9.50
CA ASN A 416 10.25 41.90 -8.36
C ASN A 416 8.90 41.22 -8.65
N THR A 417 8.91 40.10 -9.40
CA THR A 417 7.68 39.34 -9.70
C THR A 417 7.94 37.85 -9.86
N PHE A 418 6.91 37.06 -9.57
CA PHE A 418 6.83 35.67 -9.99
C PHE A 418 5.97 35.56 -11.25
N SER A 419 6.36 34.68 -12.18
CA SER A 419 5.67 34.48 -13.46
C SER A 419 5.49 32.98 -13.79
N GLY A 420 5.69 32.11 -12.81
CA GLY A 420 5.59 30.67 -12.98
C GLY A 420 6.43 30.16 -14.14
N GLU A 421 5.89 29.19 -14.89
CA GLU A 421 6.54 28.58 -16.05
C GLU A 421 6.68 29.54 -17.26
N GLN A 422 6.08 30.74 -17.22
CA GLN A 422 6.17 31.71 -18.31
C GLN A 422 7.53 32.44 -18.35
N ALA A 423 8.36 32.30 -17.31
CA ALA A 423 9.70 32.85 -17.21
C ALA A 423 10.70 31.75 -16.79
N ALA A 424 12.00 32.08 -16.79
CA ALA A 424 13.02 31.19 -16.23
C ALA A 424 12.64 30.83 -14.78
N THR A 425 12.61 29.54 -14.47
CA THR A 425 12.17 29.02 -13.17
C THR A 425 13.28 29.13 -12.13
N ILE A 426 14.54 28.88 -12.51
CA ILE A 426 15.68 28.82 -11.59
C ILE A 426 15.83 30.10 -10.76
N PRO A 427 15.82 31.32 -11.33
CA PRO A 427 15.93 32.54 -10.53
C PRO A 427 14.74 32.77 -9.58
N GLN A 428 13.55 32.29 -9.93
CA GLN A 428 12.37 32.38 -9.07
C GLN A 428 12.50 31.43 -7.87
N VAL A 429 12.95 30.19 -8.09
CA VAL A 429 13.22 29.22 -7.02
C VAL A 429 14.35 29.71 -6.11
N LYS A 430 15.41 30.29 -6.69
CA LYS A 430 16.49 30.91 -5.92
C LYS A 430 16.00 32.03 -5.00
N ALA A 431 15.10 32.89 -5.47
CA ALA A 431 14.52 33.96 -4.65
C ALA A 431 13.75 33.41 -3.44
N ILE A 432 13.04 32.29 -3.60
CA ILE A 432 12.39 31.56 -2.51
C ILE A 432 13.44 31.01 -1.55
N PHE A 433 14.46 30.32 -2.06
CA PHE A 433 15.57 29.75 -1.28
C PHE A 433 16.27 30.81 -0.43
N ASP A 434 16.71 31.91 -1.05
CA ASP A 434 17.41 33.01 -0.37
C ASP A 434 16.52 33.65 0.71
N THR A 435 15.20 33.64 0.53
CA THR A 435 14.25 34.19 1.50
C THR A 435 14.06 33.25 2.69
N LEU A 436 13.92 31.95 2.47
CA LEU A 436 13.88 30.96 3.55
C LEU A 436 15.19 30.96 4.35
N GLN A 437 16.33 31.02 3.66
CA GLN A 437 17.65 31.15 4.29
C GLN A 437 17.76 32.42 5.13
N ALA A 438 17.36 33.58 4.59
CA ALA A 438 17.38 34.85 5.33
C ALA A 438 16.44 34.87 6.55
N LYS A 439 15.36 34.08 6.53
CA LYS A 439 14.47 33.86 7.67
C LYS A 439 15.00 32.85 8.69
N GLY A 440 16.15 32.23 8.43
CA GLY A 440 16.76 31.25 9.32
C GLY A 440 16.05 29.90 9.33
N VAL A 441 15.35 29.53 8.25
CA VAL A 441 14.76 28.19 8.14
C VAL A 441 15.87 27.15 8.11
N SER A 442 15.93 26.30 9.13
CA SER A 442 16.99 25.30 9.29
C SER A 442 16.44 23.87 9.29
N TYR A 443 17.28 22.94 8.84
CA TYR A 443 16.97 21.52 8.97
C TYR A 443 17.05 21.10 10.44
N VAL A 444 16.07 20.31 10.88
CA VAL A 444 16.11 19.62 12.16
C VAL A 444 15.85 18.14 11.90
N MET A 445 16.80 17.31 12.32
CA MET A 445 16.60 15.87 12.40
C MET A 445 15.74 15.61 13.63
N ASP A 446 14.43 15.44 13.47
CA ASP A 446 13.64 14.95 14.60
C ASP A 446 13.82 13.42 14.78
N PRO A 447 14.26 12.96 15.97
CA PRO A 447 14.49 11.55 16.23
C PRO A 447 13.20 10.72 16.16
N GLU A 448 12.01 11.31 16.33
CA GLU A 448 10.73 10.62 16.16
C GLU A 448 10.44 10.27 14.70
N VAL A 449 10.91 11.01 13.69
CA VAL A 449 10.79 10.54 12.29
C VAL A 449 11.60 9.27 12.03
N ASN A 450 12.63 9.01 12.83
CA ASN A 450 13.38 7.76 12.84
C ASN A 450 12.84 6.70 13.84
N MET A 451 11.95 7.08 14.77
CA MET A 451 11.42 6.20 15.85
C MET A 451 9.91 5.90 15.74
N ALA A 452 9.14 6.70 15.01
CA ALA A 452 7.70 6.58 14.85
C ALA A 452 7.42 5.34 13.98
N THR A 453 6.78 4.37 14.62
CA THR A 453 6.21 3.15 14.05
C THR A 453 5.78 3.38 12.60
N GLY A 454 6.25 2.52 11.67
CA GLY A 454 6.14 2.66 10.20
C GLY A 454 4.75 2.77 9.58
N TYR A 455 3.74 3.15 10.36
CA TYR A 455 2.39 3.51 9.96
C TYR A 455 2.27 4.97 9.49
N GLY A 456 3.09 5.89 10.00
CA GLY A 456 3.04 7.30 9.60
C GLY A 456 4.22 8.09 10.16
N GLN A 457 4.17 9.41 10.00
CA GLN A 457 5.06 10.34 10.69
C GLN A 457 4.30 11.65 10.95
N ARG A 458 4.75 12.43 11.94
CA ARG A 458 4.31 13.82 12.06
C ARG A 458 4.94 14.61 10.93
N ALA A 459 4.15 15.43 10.25
CA ALA A 459 4.60 16.37 9.24
C ALA A 459 3.74 17.61 9.39
N ARG A 460 4.33 18.69 9.92
CA ARG A 460 3.62 19.95 10.10
C ARG A 460 3.27 20.57 8.76
N LEU A 461 2.25 21.43 8.77
CA LEU A 461 1.85 22.15 7.56
C LEU A 461 2.88 23.25 7.23
N PRO A 462 3.01 23.67 5.96
CA PRO A 462 3.89 24.76 5.55
C PRO A 462 3.76 26.03 6.38
N ALA A 463 2.55 26.33 6.86
CA ALA A 463 2.29 27.49 7.71
C ALA A 463 3.02 27.43 9.06
N ASP A 464 3.01 26.26 9.69
CA ASP A 464 3.68 26.03 10.97
C ASP A 464 5.20 26.07 10.79
N VAL A 465 5.71 25.45 9.71
CA VAL A 465 7.14 25.46 9.38
C VAL A 465 7.65 26.89 9.16
N LEU A 466 6.89 27.72 8.44
CA LEU A 466 7.21 29.14 8.25
C LEU A 466 7.20 29.93 9.56
N ALA A 467 6.39 29.53 10.54
CA ALA A 467 6.31 30.18 11.85
C ALA A 467 7.44 29.75 12.80
N THR A 468 7.83 28.47 12.79
CA THR A 468 8.85 27.92 13.71
C THR A 468 10.27 27.90 13.14
N THR A 469 10.43 28.11 11.83
CA THR A 469 11.70 28.16 11.09
C THR A 469 12.60 26.93 11.27
N ASN A 470 12.00 25.78 11.55
CA ASN A 470 12.69 24.49 11.58
C ASN A 470 11.88 23.47 10.80
N ALA A 471 12.54 22.65 9.98
CA ALA A 471 11.89 21.68 9.12
C ALA A 471 12.65 20.36 9.08
N GLN A 472 11.92 19.25 9.03
CA GLN A 472 12.47 17.96 8.64
C GLN A 472 12.55 17.84 7.11
N CYS A 473 13.15 16.76 6.58
CA CYS A 473 13.35 16.61 5.13
C CYS A 473 12.01 16.55 4.39
N LEU A 474 11.02 15.84 4.94
CA LEU A 474 9.67 15.79 4.37
C LEU A 474 8.96 17.16 4.45
N GLU A 475 9.01 17.82 5.61
CA GLU A 475 8.39 19.13 5.80
C GLU A 475 9.02 20.19 4.88
N GLY A 476 10.33 20.15 4.70
CA GLY A 476 11.06 20.99 3.75
C GLY A 476 10.61 20.74 2.31
N ALA A 477 10.56 19.48 1.87
CA ALA A 477 10.06 19.13 0.55
C ALA A 477 8.62 19.61 0.31
N ILE A 478 7.73 19.43 1.30
CA ILE A 478 6.33 19.91 1.27
C ILE A 478 6.28 21.45 1.21
N LEU A 479 7.07 22.15 2.03
CA LEU A 479 7.13 23.61 2.06
C LEU A 479 7.55 24.16 0.69
N TYR A 480 8.65 23.64 0.13
CA TYR A 480 9.07 24.07 -1.20
C TYR A 480 8.03 23.73 -2.25
N ALA A 481 7.48 22.51 -2.26
CA ALA A 481 6.41 22.14 -3.21
C ALA A 481 5.21 23.10 -3.13
N THR A 482 4.86 23.54 -1.92
CA THR A 482 3.79 24.52 -1.65
C THR A 482 4.09 25.89 -2.23
N LEU A 483 5.29 26.41 -1.96
CA LEU A 483 5.72 27.72 -2.44
C LEU A 483 5.84 27.75 -3.98
N LEU A 484 6.32 26.64 -4.56
CA LEU A 484 6.46 26.48 -6.01
C LEU A 484 5.09 26.38 -6.71
N GLU A 485 4.16 25.58 -6.18
CA GLU A 485 2.78 25.49 -6.70
C GLU A 485 2.08 26.87 -6.61
N ALA A 486 2.27 27.60 -5.52
CA ALA A 486 1.69 28.92 -5.30
C ALA A 486 2.17 29.99 -6.30
N ILE A 487 3.39 29.86 -6.84
CA ILE A 487 3.91 30.77 -7.90
C ILE A 487 3.66 30.25 -9.31
N GLY A 488 2.92 29.15 -9.47
CA GLY A 488 2.56 28.56 -10.77
C GLY A 488 3.64 27.69 -11.39
N LEU A 489 4.50 27.06 -10.59
CA LEU A 489 5.45 26.05 -11.04
C LEU A 489 4.91 24.63 -10.79
N GLN A 490 5.24 23.72 -11.70
CA GLN A 490 4.91 22.29 -11.55
C GLN A 490 5.95 21.62 -10.65
N SER A 491 5.60 21.45 -9.38
CA SER A 491 6.47 20.81 -8.37
C SER A 491 6.22 19.31 -8.25
N ALA A 492 7.21 18.62 -7.69
CA ALA A 492 7.13 17.24 -7.29
C ALA A 492 7.85 17.02 -5.96
N ILE A 493 7.34 16.08 -5.16
CA ILE A 493 8.05 15.58 -3.97
C ILE A 493 8.78 14.31 -4.39
N VAL A 494 10.07 14.24 -4.10
CA VAL A 494 10.91 13.09 -4.40
C VAL A 494 11.20 12.37 -3.10
N LEU A 495 10.80 11.09 -3.02
CA LEU A 495 11.11 10.23 -1.88
C LEU A 495 12.15 9.20 -2.28
N VAL A 496 13.17 9.07 -1.45
CA VAL A 496 14.18 8.01 -1.49
C VAL A 496 14.23 7.35 -0.11
N PRO A 497 14.82 6.15 0.05
CA PRO A 497 14.88 5.53 1.38
C PRO A 497 15.43 6.48 2.45
N GLY A 498 14.59 6.80 3.44
CA GLY A 498 14.93 7.62 4.60
C GLY A 498 14.97 9.14 4.35
N HIS A 499 14.68 9.62 3.14
CA HIS A 499 14.89 11.03 2.80
C HIS A 499 13.87 11.55 1.78
N ALA A 500 13.63 12.87 1.83
CA ALA A 500 12.71 13.56 0.93
C ALA A 500 13.29 14.91 0.51
N PHE A 501 13.07 15.27 -0.75
CA PHE A 501 13.48 16.55 -1.32
C PHE A 501 12.51 16.96 -2.43
N VAL A 502 12.71 18.15 -3.00
CA VAL A 502 11.78 18.73 -3.98
C VAL A 502 12.37 18.71 -5.39
N ALA A 503 11.50 18.60 -6.38
CA ALA A 503 11.81 18.84 -7.77
C ALA A 503 10.79 19.80 -8.40
N TRP A 504 11.16 20.45 -9.50
CA TRP A 504 10.24 21.23 -10.31
C TRP A 504 10.58 21.12 -11.78
N ARG A 505 9.55 21.23 -12.62
CA ARG A 505 9.72 21.25 -14.08
C ARG A 505 10.37 22.55 -14.51
N THR A 506 11.41 22.47 -15.32
CA THR A 506 12.06 23.65 -15.89
C THR A 506 11.26 24.21 -17.06
N SER A 507 11.40 25.53 -17.26
CA SER A 507 10.92 26.19 -18.46
C SER A 507 11.99 26.09 -19.56
N PRO A 508 11.62 26.18 -20.84
CA PRO A 508 12.59 26.32 -21.94
C PRO A 508 13.48 27.58 -21.85
N LYS A 509 13.14 28.53 -20.97
CA LYS A 509 13.89 29.76 -20.73
C LYS A 509 14.96 29.60 -19.65
N ASP A 510 14.99 28.46 -18.97
CA ASP A 510 16.05 28.14 -18.04
C ASP A 510 17.35 27.87 -18.80
N VAL A 511 18.37 28.67 -18.49
CA VAL A 511 19.73 28.36 -18.91
C VAL A 511 20.25 27.30 -17.94
N LEU A 512 20.02 26.03 -18.29
CA LEU A 512 20.65 24.93 -17.57
C LEU A 512 22.17 25.09 -17.75
N PRO A 513 22.98 25.08 -16.67
CA PRO A 513 24.41 24.99 -16.85
C PRO A 513 24.69 23.72 -17.67
N ALA A 514 25.51 23.83 -18.71
CA ALA A 514 25.99 22.66 -19.43
C ALA A 514 26.54 21.66 -18.40
N PRO A 515 26.23 20.36 -18.50
CA PRO A 515 26.84 19.38 -17.63
C PRO A 515 28.35 19.57 -17.75
N LYS A 516 29.01 19.99 -16.67
CA LYS A 516 30.47 20.08 -16.69
C LYS A 516 30.99 18.67 -17.00
N PRO A 517 31.80 18.49 -18.04
CA PRO A 517 32.63 17.29 -18.14
C PRO A 517 33.36 17.16 -16.81
N ARG A 518 33.47 15.93 -16.29
CA ARG A 518 34.23 15.66 -15.07
C ARG A 518 35.58 16.37 -15.17
N ASP A 519 35.81 17.38 -14.33
CA ASP A 519 37.14 17.94 -14.16
C ASP A 519 37.98 16.83 -13.53
N ALA A 520 38.69 16.11 -14.39
CA ALA A 520 39.74 15.18 -14.02
C ALA A 520 40.83 15.99 -13.32
N GLY A 521 40.80 16.01 -11.99
CA GLY A 521 41.69 16.90 -11.25
C GLY A 521 41.58 16.89 -9.74
N VAL A 522 41.23 15.76 -9.11
CA VAL A 522 41.72 15.46 -7.75
C VAL A 522 42.31 14.06 -7.80
N VAL A 523 43.63 14.03 -7.65
CA VAL A 523 44.49 12.86 -7.77
C VAL A 523 44.18 11.86 -6.67
N LEU A 524 43.86 10.62 -7.06
CA LEU A 524 44.38 9.44 -6.37
C LEU A 524 45.11 8.61 -7.44
N VAL A 525 46.40 8.40 -7.19
CA VAL A 525 47.37 7.76 -8.08
C VAL A 525 46.98 6.29 -8.35
N ALA A 526 47.19 5.88 -9.61
CA ALA A 526 47.08 4.53 -10.18
C ALA A 526 47.99 3.50 -9.46
N ASP A 527 47.74 2.20 -9.48
CA ASP A 527 47.91 1.25 -10.60
C ASP A 527 47.34 -0.11 -10.14
N ALA A 528 47.00 -1.12 -10.94
CA ALA A 528 46.95 -1.37 -12.39
C ALA A 528 46.21 -2.71 -12.58
N GLY A 529 45.65 -2.96 -13.77
CA GLY A 529 45.32 -4.32 -14.22
C GLY A 529 44.12 -4.46 -15.16
N ASP A 530 44.31 -4.01 -16.40
CA ASP A 530 43.73 -4.37 -17.72
C ASP A 530 42.81 -5.62 -17.82
N ALA A 531 41.85 -5.74 -18.76
CA ALA A 531 41.87 -5.30 -20.16
C ALA A 531 40.46 -5.22 -20.80
N ASP A 532 40.33 -4.24 -21.72
CA ASP A 532 39.68 -4.19 -23.06
C ASP A 532 38.29 -4.82 -23.35
N ALA A 533 37.51 -4.38 -24.35
CA ALA A 533 37.29 -3.16 -25.15
C ALA A 533 36.29 -3.60 -26.25
N GLY A 534 35.33 -2.75 -26.64
CA GLY A 534 34.40 -3.13 -27.73
C GLY A 534 33.30 -2.13 -28.06
N ALA A 535 33.69 -1.04 -28.74
CA ALA A 535 32.97 -0.28 -29.78
C ALA A 535 31.58 0.38 -29.51
N ALA A 536 31.56 1.69 -29.75
CA ALA A 536 30.39 2.57 -29.87
C ALA A 536 29.78 2.56 -31.29
N VAL A 537 28.48 2.84 -31.40
CA VAL A 537 27.71 3.40 -32.55
C VAL A 537 26.22 3.41 -32.11
N ASP A 538 25.28 4.28 -32.47
CA ASP A 538 25.18 5.52 -33.26
C ASP A 538 23.82 6.16 -32.85
N ALA A 539 23.69 7.48 -32.99
CA ALA A 539 22.48 8.24 -32.67
C ALA A 539 21.48 8.22 -33.83
N GLY A 540 20.33 7.55 -33.65
CA GLY A 540 19.22 7.56 -34.60
C GLY A 540 17.92 8.10 -33.98
N ALA A 541 17.39 9.20 -34.53
CA ALA A 541 16.04 9.69 -34.24
C ALA A 541 14.97 8.78 -34.88
N PRO A 542 13.77 8.65 -34.28
CA PRO A 542 12.61 8.21 -35.03
C PRO A 542 11.45 9.21 -35.03
N THR A 543 10.82 9.24 -36.20
CA THR A 543 9.66 9.99 -36.68
C THR A 543 8.33 9.49 -36.13
N SER A 544 7.31 10.32 -36.31
CA SER A 544 5.88 10.12 -36.02
C SER A 544 5.28 8.83 -36.58
N GLU A 545 4.58 8.07 -35.74
CA GLU A 545 3.40 7.27 -36.09
C GLU A 545 2.69 6.84 -34.80
N ASP A 546 1.55 7.48 -34.51
CA ASP A 546 0.69 7.20 -33.38
C ASP A 546 -0.16 5.94 -33.62
N GLY A 547 -0.06 4.97 -32.72
CA GLY A 547 -0.90 3.78 -32.67
C GLY A 547 -1.02 3.30 -31.23
N GLY A 548 -2.22 3.43 -30.64
CA GLY A 548 -2.49 3.40 -29.21
C GLY A 548 -1.90 2.21 -28.42
N LYS A 549 -1.37 2.50 -27.23
CA LYS A 549 -1.05 1.54 -26.16
C LYS A 549 -1.24 2.13 -24.74
N PRO A 550 -1.49 1.28 -23.71
CA PRO A 550 -1.86 1.68 -22.35
C PRO A 550 -0.66 1.75 -21.38
N GLU A 551 -0.82 2.52 -20.29
CA GLU A 551 -0.07 2.49 -19.01
C GLU A 551 1.46 2.74 -19.01
N GLU A 552 2.14 2.79 -20.15
CA GLU A 552 3.58 3.13 -20.24
C GLU A 552 3.88 4.64 -20.37
N GLU A 553 2.87 5.52 -20.33
CA GLU A 553 3.05 6.98 -20.44
C GLU A 553 3.41 7.71 -19.14
N LEU A 554 3.56 7.00 -18.02
CA LEU A 554 3.97 7.58 -16.72
C LEU A 554 5.48 7.93 -16.63
N TRP A 555 6.27 7.71 -17.69
CA TRP A 555 7.71 7.99 -17.70
C TRP A 555 8.19 8.88 -18.86
N ARG A 556 7.30 9.65 -19.50
CA ARG A 556 7.70 10.70 -20.47
C ARG A 556 8.07 12.03 -19.82
N THR A 557 8.87 12.00 -18.76
CA THR A 557 9.65 13.17 -18.31
C THR A 557 11.09 12.72 -18.24
N ARG A 558 11.91 13.15 -19.20
CA ARG A 558 13.35 12.87 -19.11
C ARG A 558 13.87 13.65 -17.89
N PRO A 559 14.78 13.10 -17.08
CA PRO A 559 15.43 13.84 -15.99
C PRO A 559 15.98 15.22 -16.38
N GLY A 560 16.21 15.49 -17.68
CA GLY A 560 16.58 16.81 -18.21
C GLY A 560 15.48 17.89 -18.17
N ASP A 561 14.23 17.54 -17.89
CA ASP A 561 13.10 18.48 -17.82
C ASP A 561 12.80 18.94 -16.38
N TYR A 562 13.53 18.42 -15.39
CA TYR A 562 13.35 18.75 -13.97
C TYR A 562 14.66 19.23 -13.34
N GLN A 563 14.54 20.15 -12.39
CA GLN A 563 15.59 20.48 -11.44
C GLN A 563 15.21 19.96 -10.06
N PHE A 564 16.23 19.70 -9.26
CA PHE A 564 16.10 19.14 -7.91
C PHE A 564 16.72 20.10 -6.91
N LEU A 565 16.23 20.09 -5.69
CA LEU A 565 16.77 20.92 -4.61
C LEU A 565 16.77 20.13 -3.31
N GLU A 566 17.96 19.97 -2.74
CA GLU A 566 18.14 19.41 -1.41
C GLU A 566 17.69 20.42 -0.35
N THR A 567 16.47 20.25 0.14
CA THR A 567 15.84 21.23 1.03
C THR A 567 16.48 21.28 2.42
N THR A 568 17.20 20.24 2.83
CA THR A 568 17.89 20.23 4.13
C THR A 568 19.10 21.17 4.18
N LEU A 569 19.61 21.58 3.01
CA LEU A 569 20.75 22.48 2.88
C LEU A 569 20.36 23.97 2.83
N THR A 570 19.10 24.30 3.08
CA THR A 570 18.57 25.69 2.99
C THR A 570 19.33 26.66 3.89
N HIS A 571 19.74 26.23 5.09
CA HIS A 571 20.47 27.08 6.03
C HIS A 571 21.96 27.16 5.68
N ASP A 572 22.60 26.01 5.41
CA ASP A 572 24.06 25.86 5.44
C ASP A 572 24.74 26.00 4.07
N ALA A 573 23.98 26.08 2.97
CA ALA A 573 24.54 26.12 1.63
C ALA A 573 24.02 27.27 0.78
N TYR A 574 24.74 27.56 -0.31
CA TYR A 574 24.22 28.40 -1.38
C TYR A 574 23.35 27.57 -2.35
N PHE A 575 22.38 28.23 -2.98
CA PHE A 575 21.37 27.61 -3.83
C PHE A 575 21.92 26.60 -4.86
N ASN A 576 22.98 26.96 -5.60
CA ASN A 576 23.53 26.07 -6.65
C ASN A 576 24.12 24.77 -6.06
N TYR A 577 24.69 24.81 -4.84
CA TYR A 577 25.17 23.60 -4.18
C TYR A 577 24.01 22.71 -3.77
N ALA A 578 23.00 23.27 -3.11
CA ALA A 578 21.80 22.53 -2.72
C ALA A 578 21.06 21.91 -3.93
N ALA A 579 21.02 22.62 -5.06
CA ALA A 579 20.44 22.10 -6.30
C ALA A 579 21.26 20.93 -6.88
N ASN A 580 22.60 21.05 -6.87
CA ASN A 580 23.49 20.00 -7.33
C ASN A 580 23.40 18.74 -6.46
N GLU A 581 23.38 18.88 -5.14
CA GLU A 581 23.22 17.74 -4.21
C GLU A 581 21.88 17.03 -4.42
N GLY A 582 20.79 17.78 -4.64
CA GLY A 582 19.48 17.20 -4.95
C GLY A 582 19.50 16.37 -6.24
N LEU A 583 20.19 16.84 -7.28
CA LEU A 583 20.36 16.10 -8.54
C LEU A 583 21.20 14.83 -8.34
N LEU A 584 22.33 14.95 -7.63
CA LEU A 584 23.21 13.82 -7.36
C LEU A 584 22.48 12.71 -6.58
N GLU A 585 21.67 13.07 -5.58
CA GLU A 585 20.89 12.06 -4.85
C GLU A 585 19.79 11.43 -5.71
N PHE A 586 19.09 12.22 -6.51
CA PHE A 586 18.13 11.68 -7.47
C PHE A 586 18.79 10.67 -8.40
N GLU A 587 19.91 11.02 -9.04
CA GLU A 587 20.61 10.13 -9.97
C GLU A 587 21.10 8.84 -9.29
N LYS A 588 21.63 8.96 -8.07
CA LYS A 588 22.11 7.82 -7.28
C LYS A 588 20.99 6.81 -7.03
N TYR A 589 19.82 7.25 -6.59
CA TYR A 589 18.69 6.35 -6.29
C TYR A 589 17.89 5.95 -7.54
N ALA A 590 17.85 6.78 -8.58
CA ALA A 590 17.19 6.47 -9.85
C ALA A 590 17.88 5.29 -10.55
N LYS A 591 19.22 5.26 -10.58
CA LYS A 591 20.01 4.12 -11.08
C LYS A 591 19.69 2.81 -10.36
N ALA A 592 19.36 2.90 -9.06
CA ALA A 592 18.97 1.77 -8.23
C ALA A 592 17.47 1.43 -8.29
N ARG A 593 16.65 2.18 -9.06
CA ARG A 593 15.18 2.09 -9.08
C ARG A 593 14.53 2.24 -7.70
N LYS A 594 15.07 3.13 -6.87
CA LYS A 594 14.62 3.40 -5.48
C LYS A 594 14.04 4.79 -5.28
N VAL A 595 13.56 5.42 -6.35
CA VAL A 595 12.94 6.75 -6.30
C VAL A 595 11.43 6.60 -6.42
N THR A 596 10.70 7.25 -5.52
CA THR A 596 9.29 7.57 -5.71
C THR A 596 9.19 9.04 -6.10
N PHE A 597 8.67 9.31 -7.29
CA PHE A 597 8.50 10.67 -7.80
C PHE A 597 7.02 11.05 -7.78
N LEU A 598 6.67 12.05 -6.98
CA LEU A 598 5.28 12.45 -6.73
C LEU A 598 5.00 13.79 -7.39
N SER A 599 4.56 13.77 -8.65
CA SER A 599 4.14 14.98 -9.35
C SER A 599 2.90 15.57 -8.70
N ILE A 600 3.01 16.77 -8.11
CA ILE A 600 1.88 17.42 -7.45
C ILE A 600 0.73 17.68 -8.45
N PRO A 601 0.97 18.23 -9.67
CA PRO A 601 -0.09 18.40 -10.66
C PRO A 601 -0.83 17.11 -11.06
N GLU A 602 -0.12 15.99 -11.15
CA GLU A 602 -0.74 14.69 -11.44
C GLU A 602 -1.60 14.22 -10.27
N LEU A 603 -1.08 14.33 -9.04
CA LEU A 603 -1.85 13.99 -7.84
C LEU A 603 -3.11 14.86 -7.72
N ARG A 604 -3.05 16.15 -8.08
CA ARG A 604 -4.24 17.03 -8.15
C ARG A 604 -5.27 16.49 -9.14
N ARG A 605 -4.86 16.06 -10.35
CA ARG A 605 -5.77 15.45 -11.35
C ARG A 605 -6.41 14.16 -10.83
N GLN A 606 -5.70 13.41 -9.99
CA GLN A 606 -6.20 12.21 -9.31
C GLN A 606 -7.04 12.51 -8.06
N GLY A 607 -7.38 13.79 -7.81
CA GLY A 607 -8.27 14.19 -6.71
C GLY A 607 -7.59 14.32 -5.34
N TYR A 608 -6.25 14.26 -5.26
CA TYR A 608 -5.54 14.58 -4.02
C TYR A 608 -5.51 16.10 -3.81
N THR A 609 -6.47 16.60 -3.05
CA THR A 609 -6.63 18.04 -2.79
C THR A 609 -5.96 18.46 -1.48
N PRO A 610 -5.51 19.74 -1.37
CA PRO A 610 -4.94 20.27 -0.13
C PRO A 610 -5.89 20.07 1.05
N GLN A 611 -5.33 19.98 2.25
CA GLN A 611 -6.13 19.99 3.47
C GLN A 611 -7.05 21.22 3.48
N PRO A 612 -8.37 21.04 3.73
CA PRO A 612 -9.31 22.14 3.76
C PRO A 612 -8.91 23.10 4.86
N TYR A 613 -8.76 24.36 4.52
CA TYR A 613 -8.48 25.41 5.49
C TYR A 613 -9.80 25.85 6.13
N GLN A 614 -9.80 26.04 7.45
CA GLN A 614 -10.92 26.68 8.15
C GLN A 614 -10.59 28.16 8.33
#